data_AF-A0AAW1QSD1-F1
#
_entry.id   AF-A0AAW1QSD1-F1
#
_cell.length_a   1.000
_cell.length_b   1.000
_cell.length_c   1.000
_cell.angle_alpha   90.00
_cell.angle_beta   90.00
_cell.angle_gamma   90.00
#
_symmetry.space_group_name_H-M   'P 1'
#
loop_
_entity.id
_entity.type
_entity.pdbx_description
1 polymer ?
#
loop_
_entity_poly.entity_id
_entity_poly.type
_entity_poly.pdbx_seq_one_letter_code
_entity_poly.pdbx_strand_id
1 'polypeptide(L)'
;MVICNSLYYTVSFLVLWLGVLHMPKGLGLAGAGRRFLEVFGVMYVGSQASKLPRAAGMLMLAPLVGRVMEALQTALHLQSSQAVFNVILAVCSTAAFGTYGCIILAWA
;
A
#
# COMPACT_ATOMS: atom_id res chain seq x y z
N MET A 1 7.87 8.27 -2.17
CA MET A 1 6.57 8.22 -2.86
C MET A 1 5.87 6.87 -2.72
N VAL A 2 6.55 5.76 -3.05
CA VAL A 2 5.98 4.40 -3.01
C VAL A 2 5.53 3.97 -1.60
N ILE A 3 6.34 4.20 -0.56
CA ILE A 3 6.04 3.75 0.82
C ILE A 3 4.71 4.31 1.32
N CYS A 4 4.55 5.65 1.32
CA CYS A 4 3.31 6.28 1.79
C CYS A 4 2.10 5.88 0.93
N ASN A 5 2.31 5.66 -0.37
CA ASN A 5 1.24 5.21 -1.26
C ASN A 5 0.82 3.76 -0.94
N SER A 6 1.79 2.86 -0.76
CA SER A 6 1.55 1.46 -0.41
C SER A 6 0.88 1.33 0.96
N LEU A 7 1.35 2.08 1.96
CA LEU A 7 0.72 2.15 3.28
C LEU A 7 -0.69 2.70 3.20
N TYR A 8 -0.92 3.79 2.47
CA TYR A 8 -2.25 4.36 2.27
C TYR A 8 -3.22 3.33 1.71
N TYR A 9 -2.87 2.67 0.59
CA TYR A 9 -3.74 1.67 -0.01
C TYR A 9 -3.94 0.45 0.90
N THR A 10 -2.89 -0.02 1.59
CA THR A 10 -2.99 -1.18 2.49
C THR A 10 -3.91 -0.88 3.67
N VAL A 11 -3.74 0.28 4.31
CA VAL A 11 -4.59 0.68 5.45
C VAL A 11 -6.02 0.96 5.01
N SER A 12 -6.22 1.70 3.90
CA SER A 12 -7.56 1.93 3.35
C SER A 12 -8.28 0.63 3.00
N PHE A 13 -7.56 -0.33 2.43
CA PHE A 13 -8.11 -1.65 2.13
C PHE A 13 -8.54 -2.37 3.40
N LEU A 14 -7.67 -2.42 4.42
CA LEU A 14 -7.97 -3.08 5.69
C LEU A 14 -9.17 -2.43 6.39
N VAL A 15 -9.24 -1.10 6.44
CA VAL A 15 -10.35 -0.36 7.04
C VAL A 15 -11.66 -0.65 6.30
N LEU A 16 -11.65 -0.60 4.97
CA LEU A 16 -12.85 -0.84 4.18
C LEU A 16 -13.29 -2.30 4.24
N TRP A 17 -12.35 -3.24 4.13
CA TRP A 17 -12.62 -4.67 4.08
C TRP A 17 -13.03 -5.25 5.44
N LEU A 18 -12.33 -4.87 6.51
CA LEU A 18 -12.57 -5.40 7.86
C LEU A 18 -13.54 -4.56 8.69
N GLY A 19 -13.55 -3.24 8.49
CA GLY A 19 -14.29 -2.31 9.35
C GLY A 19 -15.61 -1.83 8.75
N VAL A 20 -15.61 -1.38 7.50
CA VAL A 20 -16.80 -0.71 6.92
C VAL A 20 -17.74 -1.69 6.25
N LEU A 21 -17.21 -2.61 5.45
CA LEU A 21 -18.03 -3.47 4.58
C LEU A 21 -18.38 -4.83 5.20
N HIS A 22 -17.93 -5.13 6.42
CA HIS A 22 -18.25 -6.33 7.21
C HIS A 22 -18.50 -7.59 6.35
N MET A 23 -17.48 -8.03 5.62
CA MET A 23 -17.65 -9.06 4.59
C MET A 23 -17.97 -10.44 5.19
N PRO A 24 -19.04 -11.11 4.76
CA PRO A 24 -19.34 -12.48 5.17
C PRO A 24 -18.27 -13.45 4.65
N LYS A 25 -17.90 -14.44 5.46
CA LYS A 25 -16.93 -15.49 5.10
C LYS A 25 -17.58 -16.53 4.18
N GLY A 26 -16.82 -17.11 3.25
CA GLY A 26 -17.29 -18.18 2.35
C GLY A 26 -17.91 -17.67 1.05
N LEU A 27 -17.43 -16.55 0.53
CA LEU A 27 -17.91 -15.94 -0.72
C LEU A 27 -17.47 -16.71 -1.99
N GLY A 28 -16.53 -17.65 -1.86
CA GLY A 28 -15.82 -18.26 -2.98
C GLY A 28 -14.88 -17.26 -3.68
N LEU A 29 -13.93 -17.76 -4.48
CA LEU A 29 -12.96 -16.92 -5.18
C LEU A 29 -13.61 -15.86 -6.09
N ALA A 30 -14.68 -16.22 -6.80
CA ALA A 30 -15.39 -15.29 -7.68
C ALA A 30 -16.13 -14.19 -6.89
N GLY A 31 -16.76 -14.54 -5.77
CA GLY A 31 -17.42 -13.57 -4.90
C GLY A 31 -16.43 -12.63 -4.21
N ALA A 32 -15.33 -13.19 -3.69
CA ALA A 32 -14.24 -12.42 -3.10
C ALA A 32 -13.58 -11.48 -4.13
N GLY A 33 -13.37 -11.94 -5.37
CA GLY A 33 -12.82 -11.12 -6.46
C GLY A 33 -13.73 -9.94 -6.85
N ARG A 34 -15.04 -10.16 -6.95
CA ARG A 34 -16.00 -9.08 -7.25
C ARG A 34 -16.00 -8.02 -6.14
N ARG A 35 -16.01 -8.43 -4.88
CA ARG A 35 -15.94 -7.52 -3.73
C ARG A 35 -14.62 -6.79 -3.63
N PHE A 36 -13.52 -7.44 -3.99
CA PHE A 36 -12.22 -6.78 -4.13
C PHE A 36 -12.26 -5.63 -5.13
N LEU A 37 -12.89 -5.81 -6.29
CA LEU A 37 -13.02 -4.74 -7.28
C LEU A 37 -13.90 -3.58 -6.77
N GLU A 38 -14.96 -3.85 -6.02
CA GLU A 38 -15.79 -2.82 -5.38
C GLU A 38 -14.98 -2.00 -4.36
N VAL A 39 -14.26 -2.67 -3.44
CA VAL A 39 -13.37 -2.01 -2.47
C VAL A 39 -12.29 -1.22 -3.19
N PHE A 40 -11.69 -1.80 -4.23
CA PHE A 40 -10.66 -1.14 -5.04
C PHE A 40 -11.21 0.12 -5.71
N GLY A 41 -12.43 0.10 -6.23
CA GLY A 41 -13.10 1.28 -6.80
C GLY A 41 -13.26 2.41 -5.78
N VAL A 42 -13.70 2.09 -4.56
CA VAL A 42 -13.82 3.07 -3.47
C VAL A 42 -12.45 3.65 -3.09
N MET A 43 -11.44 2.79 -2.93
CA MET A 43 -10.06 3.23 -2.65
C MET A 43 -9.49 4.08 -3.76
N TYR A 44 -9.77 3.75 -5.02
CA TYR A 44 -9.27 4.50 -6.17
C TYR A 44 -9.84 5.92 -6.15
N VAL A 45 -11.13 6.08 -5.95
CA VAL A 45 -11.77 7.41 -5.84
C VAL A 45 -11.22 8.19 -4.64
N GLY A 46 -11.12 7.56 -3.47
CA GLY A 46 -10.53 8.17 -2.28
C GLY A 46 -9.07 8.59 -2.49
N SER A 47 -8.33 7.81 -3.29
CA SER A 47 -6.95 8.13 -3.64
C SER A 47 -6.86 9.36 -4.53
N GLN A 48 -7.80 9.56 -5.46
CA GLN A 48 -7.82 10.76 -6.29
C GLN A 48 -8.06 12.02 -5.45
N ALA A 49 -9.01 11.95 -4.51
CA ALA A 49 -9.36 13.08 -3.63
C ALA A 49 -8.22 13.44 -2.65
N SER A 50 -7.42 12.45 -2.22
CA SER A 50 -6.34 12.65 -1.26
C SER A 50 -4.99 13.01 -1.89
N LYS A 51 -4.90 13.19 -3.22
CA LYS A 51 -3.63 13.54 -3.91
C LYS A 51 -2.96 14.78 -3.36
N LEU A 52 -3.71 15.87 -3.18
CA LEU A 52 -3.17 17.14 -2.69
C LEU A 52 -2.69 17.05 -1.23
N PRO A 53 -3.49 16.54 -0.27
CA PRO A 53 -3.02 16.27 1.09
C PRO A 53 -1.80 15.36 1.14
N ARG A 54 -1.73 14.33 0.28
CA ARG A 54 -0.63 13.37 0.26
C ARG A 54 0.65 13.98 -0.31
N ALA A 55 0.53 14.84 -1.32
CA ALA A 55 1.65 15.63 -1.83
C ALA A 55 2.18 16.61 -0.77
N ALA A 56 1.29 17.30 -0.06
CA ALA A 56 1.65 18.19 1.04
C ALA A 56 2.36 17.43 2.18
N GLY A 57 1.82 16.27 2.58
CA GLY A 57 2.45 15.40 3.58
C GLY A 57 3.82 14.88 3.15
N MET A 58 4.00 14.53 1.87
CA MET A 58 5.32 14.15 1.34
C MET A 58 6.31 15.30 1.38
N LEU A 59 5.87 16.52 1.09
CA LEU A 59 6.74 17.69 1.15
C LEU A 59 7.26 17.92 2.57
N MET A 60 6.41 17.74 3.59
CA MET A 60 6.81 17.81 5.00
C MET A 60 7.77 16.69 5.40
N LEU A 61 7.59 15.48 4.86
CA LEU A 61 8.41 14.31 5.19
C LEU A 61 9.69 14.20 4.35
N ALA A 62 9.88 15.04 3.34
CA ALA A 62 11.03 15.02 2.44
C ALA A 62 12.40 14.94 3.15
N PRO A 63 12.72 15.75 4.19
CA PRO A 63 14.01 15.66 4.87
C PRO A 63 14.18 14.35 5.66
N LEU A 64 13.10 13.80 6.21
CA LEU A 64 13.13 12.52 6.93
C LEU A 64 13.41 11.37 5.96
N VAL A 65 12.74 11.37 4.81
CA VAL A 65 12.93 10.35 3.76
C VAL A 65 14.36 10.37 3.22
N GLY A 66 14.95 11.56 3.04
CA GLY A 66 16.36 11.69 2.66
C GLY A 66 17.31 10.98 3.63
N ARG A 67 17.15 11.21 4.93
CA ARG A 67 17.97 10.57 5.97
C ARG A 67 17.79 9.05 6.02
N VAL A 68 16.56 8.56 5.85
CA VAL A 68 16.27 7.11 5.82
C VAL A 68 16.91 6.46 4.59
N MET A 69 16.89 7.13 3.43
CA MET A 69 17.52 6.60 2.22
C MET A 69 19.04 6.56 2.35
N GLU A 70 19.68 7.58 2.93
CA GLU A 70 21.12 7.57 3.22
C GLU A 70 21.50 6.46 4.21
N ALA A 71 20.71 6.28 5.28
CA ALA A 71 20.91 5.21 6.25
C ALA A 71 20.78 3.82 5.63
N LEU A 72 19.78 3.61 4.77
CA LEU A 72 19.59 2.35 4.03
C LEU A 72 20.68 2.12 2.99
N GLN A 73 21.12 3.17 2.29
CA GLN A 73 22.19 3.07 1.31
C GLN A 73 23.49 2.62 1.97
N THR A 74 23.80 3.19 3.15
CA THR A 74 24.96 2.83 3.95
C THR A 74 24.83 1.40 4.50
N ALA A 75 23.67 1.03 5.03
CA ALA A 75 23.44 -0.29 5.63
C ALA A 75 23.43 -1.44 4.59
N LEU A 76 22.94 -1.19 3.38
CA LEU A 76 22.83 -2.20 2.31
C LEU A 76 23.98 -2.15 1.31
N HIS A 77 24.97 -1.25 1.51
CA HIS A 77 26.11 -1.05 0.59
C HIS A 77 25.68 -0.84 -0.88
N LEU A 78 24.55 -0.16 -1.09
CA LEU A 78 23.97 0.00 -2.43
C LEU A 78 24.59 1.20 -3.15
N GLN A 79 25.09 0.97 -4.37
CA GLN A 79 25.83 2.01 -5.11
C GLN A 79 24.96 3.15 -5.66
N SER A 80 23.63 2.97 -5.76
CA SER A 80 22.74 4.01 -6.28
C SER A 80 21.47 4.19 -5.46
N SER A 81 21.01 5.44 -5.35
CA SER A 81 19.72 5.78 -4.74
C SER A 81 18.55 5.10 -5.47
N GLN A 82 18.72 4.81 -6.77
CA GLN A 82 17.73 4.05 -7.55
C GLN A 82 17.63 2.59 -7.11
N ALA A 83 18.74 1.94 -6.75
CA ALA A 83 18.72 0.57 -6.25
C ALA A 83 18.01 0.50 -4.89
N VAL A 84 18.26 1.46 -4.00
CA VAL A 84 17.54 1.60 -2.72
C VAL A 84 16.04 1.78 -2.96
N PHE A 85 15.67 2.64 -3.91
CA PHE A 85 14.27 2.85 -4.28
C PHE A 85 13.60 1.57 -4.82
N ASN A 86 14.29 0.82 -5.68
CA ASN A 86 13.76 -0.43 -6.24
C ASN A 86 13.57 -1.50 -5.17
N VAL A 87 14.49 -1.61 -4.20
CA VAL A 87 14.35 -2.54 -3.05
C VAL A 87 13.14 -2.14 -2.20
N ILE A 88 13.01 -0.86 -1.87
CA ILE A 88 11.86 -0.35 -1.10
C ILE A 88 10.55 -0.64 -1.86
N LEU A 89 10.52 -0.39 -3.17
CA LEU A 89 9.36 -0.67 -4.01
C LEU A 89 9.01 -2.15 -4.01
N ALA A 90 9.99 -3.03 -4.20
CA ALA A 90 9.78 -4.47 -4.18
C ALA A 90 9.20 -4.93 -2.83
N VAL A 91 9.80 -4.50 -1.71
CA VAL A 91 9.32 -4.84 -0.36
C VAL A 91 7.89 -4.35 -0.12
N CYS A 92 7.60 -3.08 -0.46
CA CYS A 92 6.26 -2.52 -0.31
C CYS A 92 5.23 -3.26 -1.18
N SER A 93 5.56 -3.54 -2.43
CA SER A 93 4.69 -4.27 -3.35
C SER A 93 4.43 -5.69 -2.86
N THR A 94 5.47 -6.43 -2.47
CA THR A 94 5.32 -7.80 -1.94
C THR A 94 4.47 -7.81 -0.67
N ALA A 95 4.68 -6.86 0.25
CA ALA A 95 3.86 -6.75 1.46
C ALA A 95 2.38 -6.45 1.13
N ALA A 96 2.11 -5.53 0.20
CA ALA A 96 0.75 -5.19 -0.20
C ALA A 96 0.05 -6.36 -0.89
N PHE A 97 0.69 -6.97 -1.90
CA PHE A 97 0.13 -8.13 -2.60
C PHE A 97 -0.06 -9.33 -1.69
N GLY A 98 0.89 -9.58 -0.78
CA GLY A 98 0.77 -10.64 0.24
C GLY A 98 -0.43 -10.40 1.15
N THR A 99 -0.60 -9.18 1.66
CA THR A 99 -1.73 -8.82 2.53
C THR A 99 -3.07 -9.01 1.81
N TYR A 100 -3.20 -8.49 0.58
CA TYR A 100 -4.43 -8.62 -0.20
C TYR A 100 -4.72 -10.09 -0.55
N GLY A 101 -3.69 -10.83 -0.98
CA GLY A 101 -3.81 -12.25 -1.30
C GLY A 101 -4.24 -13.08 -0.09
N CYS A 102 -3.61 -12.89 1.06
CA CYS A 102 -3.98 -13.56 2.30
C CYS A 102 -5.43 -13.26 2.71
N ILE A 103 -5.88 -12.01 2.60
CA ILE A 103 -7.26 -11.65 2.94
C ILE A 103 -8.26 -12.24 1.95
N ILE A 104 -7.98 -12.19 0.64
CA ILE A 104 -8.86 -12.81 -0.36
C ILE A 104 -8.95 -14.32 -0.10
N LEU A 105 -7.82 -15.00 0.11
CA LEU A 105 -7.80 -16.44 0.36
C LEU A 105 -8.45 -16.84 1.69
N ALA A 106 -8.36 -15.99 2.72
CA ALA A 106 -8.99 -16.28 4.01
C ALA A 106 -10.50 -15.99 4.05
N TRP A 107 -11.04 -15.26 3.06
CA TRP A 107 -12.48 -14.92 2.95
C TRP A 107 -13.20 -15.58 1.77
N ALA A 108 -12.45 -16.10 0.79
CA ALA A 108 -12.96 -16.99 -0.25
C ALA A 108 -13.51 -18.28 0.38
#